data_AF-A0A6N7D0W2-F1
#
_entry.id   AF-A0A6N7D0W2-F1
#
_cell.length_a   1.000
_cell.length_b   1.000
_cell.length_c   1.000
_cell.angle_alpha   90.00
_cell.angle_beta   90.00
_cell.angle_gamma   90.00
#
_symmetry.space_group_name_H-M   'P 1'
#
loop_
_entity.id
_entity.type
_entity.pdbx_description
1 polymer ?
#
loop_
_entity_poly.entity_id
_entity_poly.type
_entity_poly.pdbx_seq_one_letter_code
_entity_poly.pdbx_strand_id
1 'polypeptide(L)'
;MNAPATVTPIPPQERARVQLMQVAIKGRIDATRRHEQTRYTRILTPAPDAYSRPQTIEVRSKAPLGQRGDEITVIATLGGYTRKPFKSTDRETGEITMVTPVDLTLDAVEA
;
A
#
# COMPACT_ATOMS: atom_id res chain seq x y z
N MET A 1 32.78 -8.38 17.24
CA MET A 1 32.87 -8.69 15.81
C MET A 1 31.47 -9.14 15.39
N ASN A 2 30.67 -8.24 14.79
CA ASN A 2 29.28 -8.53 14.40
C ASN A 2 29.26 -8.81 12.90
N ALA A 3 28.84 -10.02 12.51
CA ALA A 3 28.73 -10.41 11.11
C ALA A 3 27.58 -9.63 10.43
N PRO A 4 27.75 -9.15 9.18
CA PRO A 4 26.65 -8.59 8.42
C PRO A 4 25.64 -9.68 8.06
N ALA A 5 24.35 -9.41 8.23
CA ALA A 5 23.29 -10.30 7.80
C ALA A 5 23.32 -10.41 6.26
N THR A 6 23.59 -11.62 5.77
CA THR A 6 23.56 -11.96 4.35
C THR A 6 22.15 -11.78 3.81
N VAL A 7 21.95 -10.80 2.93
CA VAL A 7 20.71 -10.63 2.17
C VAL A 7 20.74 -11.64 1.03
N THR A 8 20.01 -12.76 1.17
CA THR A 8 19.85 -13.74 0.11
C THR A 8 18.96 -13.15 -0.99
N PRO A 9 19.41 -13.05 -2.26
CA PRO A 9 18.57 -12.60 -3.34
C PRO A 9 17.50 -13.65 -3.64
N ILE A 10 16.22 -13.24 -3.68
CA ILE A 10 15.10 -14.10 -4.05
C ILE A 10 15.22 -14.45 -5.55
N PRO A 11 15.15 -15.74 -5.95
CA PRO A 11 15.26 -16.15 -7.35
C PRO A 11 14.14 -15.58 -8.23
N PRO A 12 14.38 -15.31 -9.54
CA PRO A 12 13.41 -14.66 -10.43
C PRO A 12 12.13 -15.47 -10.76
N GLN A 13 11.96 -16.67 -10.20
CA GLN A 13 10.93 -17.64 -10.60
C GLN A 13 9.92 -17.98 -9.50
N GLU A 14 10.06 -17.43 -8.29
CA GLU A 14 8.95 -17.34 -7.34
C GLU A 14 8.26 -15.97 -7.47
N ARG A 15 7.63 -15.73 -8.62
CA ARG A 15 6.47 -14.83 -8.58
C ARG A 15 5.47 -15.55 -7.70
N ALA A 16 5.42 -15.20 -6.41
CA ALA A 16 4.40 -15.69 -5.49
C ALA A 16 3.08 -15.66 -6.25
N ARG A 17 2.44 -16.82 -6.43
CA ARG A 17 1.18 -16.90 -7.17
C ARG A 17 0.20 -16.03 -6.40
N VAL A 18 -0.08 -14.85 -6.94
CA VAL A 18 -1.01 -13.89 -6.39
C VAL A 18 -2.36 -14.62 -6.30
N GLN A 19 -2.84 -14.85 -5.09
CA GLN A 19 -4.13 -15.48 -4.88
C GLN A 19 -5.26 -14.52 -5.24
N LEU A 20 -6.50 -15.02 -5.30
CA LEU A 20 -7.66 -14.14 -5.44
C LEU A 20 -7.66 -13.09 -4.33
N MET A 21 -8.04 -11.86 -4.69
CA MET A 21 -8.00 -10.70 -3.79
C MET A 21 -6.60 -10.33 -3.30
N GLN A 22 -5.53 -10.81 -3.93
CA GLN A 22 -4.18 -10.31 -3.68
C GLN A 22 -3.71 -9.42 -4.83
N VAL A 23 -2.79 -8.51 -4.52
CA VAL A 23 -2.14 -7.63 -5.48
C VAL A 23 -0.63 -7.66 -5.25
N ALA A 24 0.13 -7.71 -6.34
CA ALA A 24 1.57 -7.53 -6.31
C ALA A 24 1.90 -6.05 -6.49
N ILE A 25 2.64 -5.49 -5.54
CA ILE A 25 3.00 -4.08 -5.49
C ILE A 25 4.50 -3.97 -5.62
N LYS A 26 4.95 -3.14 -6.56
CA LYS A 26 6.34 -2.74 -6.68
C LYS A 26 6.44 -1.22 -6.54
N GLY A 27 7.40 -0.73 -5.76
CA GLY A 27 7.62 0.71 -5.64
C GLY A 27 8.66 1.07 -4.59
N ARG A 28 8.83 2.38 -4.38
CA ARG A 28 9.77 2.94 -3.40
C ARG A 28 9.04 3.39 -2.14
N ILE A 29 9.56 3.05 -0.97
CA ILE A 29 9.01 3.53 0.30
C ILE A 29 9.28 5.04 0.44
N ASP A 30 8.22 5.83 0.58
CA ASP A 30 8.29 7.26 0.87
C ASP A 30 8.24 7.54 2.38
N ALA A 31 7.35 6.86 3.10
CA ALA A 31 7.17 7.09 4.53
C ALA A 31 6.66 5.84 5.24
N THR A 32 6.98 5.73 6.52
CA THR A 32 6.43 4.69 7.39
C THR A 32 5.93 5.35 8.67
N ARG A 33 4.73 4.97 9.09
CA ARG A 33 4.14 5.37 10.38
C ARG A 33 3.67 4.14 11.14
N ARG A 34 3.63 4.23 12.47
CA ARG A 34 3.04 3.19 13.32
C ARG A 34 1.88 3.80 14.10
N HIS A 35 0.76 3.11 14.12
CA HIS A 35 -0.35 3.41 15.00
C HIS A 35 -0.80 2.11 15.66
N GLU A 36 -0.80 2.09 16.99
CA GLU A 36 -1.02 0.88 17.79
C GLU A 36 -0.07 -0.27 17.37
N GLN A 37 -0.64 -1.42 16.98
CA GLN A 37 0.11 -2.60 16.51
C GLN A 37 0.21 -2.68 14.99
N THR A 38 -0.28 -1.67 14.26
CA THR A 38 -0.23 -1.64 12.78
C THR A 38 0.82 -0.67 12.29
N ARG A 39 1.67 -1.13 11.38
CA ARG A 39 2.57 -0.30 10.60
C ARG A 39 1.90 0.03 9.27
N TYR A 40 2.02 1.28 8.86
CA TYR A 40 1.50 1.77 7.61
C TYR A 40 2.68 2.30 6.79
N THR A 41 2.93 1.66 5.66
CA THR A 41 4.05 1.97 4.77
C THR A 41 3.49 2.59 3.51
N ARG A 42 3.87 3.84 3.24
CA ARG A 42 3.53 4.57 2.03
C ARG A 42 4.52 4.24 0.93
N ILE A 43 4.00 3.76 -0.20
CA ILE A 43 4.78 3.33 -1.35
C ILE A 43 4.39 4.20 -2.55
N LEU A 44 5.41 4.75 -3.22
CA LEU A 44 5.27 5.37 -4.53
C LEU A 44 5.53 4.29 -5.58
N THR A 45 4.52 3.99 -6.40
CA THR A 45 4.66 3.02 -7.49
C THR A 45 5.31 3.67 -8.72
N PRO A 46 5.87 2.89 -9.65
CA PRO A 46 6.30 3.43 -10.93
C PRO A 46 5.17 4.19 -11.62
N ALA A 47 5.48 5.34 -12.22
CA ALA A 47 4.54 6.05 -13.06
C ALA A 47 4.18 5.18 -14.28
N PRO A 48 2.93 5.25 -14.78
CA PRO A 48 2.52 4.51 -15.97
C PRO A 48 3.22 5.02 -17.24
N ASP A 49 3.65 6.28 -17.26
CA ASP A 49 4.38 6.93 -18.35
C ASP A 49 5.25 8.10 -17.81
N ALA A 50 6.02 8.75 -18.69
CA ALA A 50 6.98 9.79 -18.34
C ALA A 50 6.37 11.12 -17.84
N TYR A 51 5.09 11.36 -18.09
CA TYR A 51 4.40 12.62 -17.74
C TYR A 51 3.35 12.42 -16.64
N SER A 52 2.98 11.18 -16.34
CA SER A 52 2.04 10.82 -15.30
C SER A 52 2.64 10.87 -13.90
N ARG A 53 1.80 11.25 -12.92
CA ARG A 53 2.18 11.20 -11.51
C ARG A 53 2.17 9.75 -11.00
N PRO A 54 3.21 9.30 -10.27
CA PRO A 54 3.20 8.04 -9.54
C PRO A 54 1.96 7.85 -8.68
N GLN A 55 1.44 6.64 -8.61
CA GLN A 55 0.39 6.32 -7.64
C GLN A 55 1.02 6.21 -6.26
N THR A 56 0.29 6.66 -5.24
CA THR A 56 0.69 6.55 -3.84
C THR A 56 -0.29 5.62 -3.15
N ILE A 57 0.23 4.57 -2.54
CA ILE A 57 -0.58 3.60 -1.81
C ILE A 57 -0.05 3.42 -0.39
N GLU A 58 -0.89 2.95 0.52
CA GLU A 58 -0.53 2.62 1.89
C GLU A 58 -0.74 1.13 2.14
N VAL A 59 0.31 0.44 2.57
CA VAL A 59 0.27 -0.99 2.91
C VAL A 59 0.40 -1.15 4.43
N ARG A 60 -0.49 -1.96 5.01
CA ARG A 60 -0.52 -2.31 6.43
C ARG A 60 0.29 -3.58 6.67
N SER A 61 1.04 -3.63 7.76
CA SER A 61 1.80 -4.81 8.18
C SER A 61 2.05 -4.81 9.69
N LYS A 62 2.42 -5.97 10.24
CA LYS A 62 2.93 -6.12 11.60
C LYS A 62 4.45 -5.90 11.62
N ALA A 63 5.14 -6.51 10.65
CA ALA A 63 6.59 -6.37 10.49
C ALA A 63 6.96 -5.14 9.62
N PRO A 64 8.14 -4.53 9.82
CA PRO A 64 8.65 -3.51 8.90
C PRO A 64 8.85 -4.10 7.49
N LEU A 65 8.37 -3.40 6.46
CA LEU A 65 8.54 -3.81 5.06
C LEU A 65 9.86 -3.33 4.44
N GLY A 66 10.54 -2.38 5.11
CA GLY A 66 11.76 -1.73 4.64
C GLY A 66 11.94 -0.34 5.25
N GLN A 67 12.87 0.42 4.72
CA GLN A 67 13.19 1.79 5.12
C GLN A 67 12.82 2.79 4.02
N ARG A 68 12.69 4.07 4.38
CA ARG A 68 12.46 5.15 3.42
C ARG A 68 13.58 5.16 2.37
N GLY A 69 13.20 5.13 1.11
CA GLY A 69 14.13 5.07 -0.03
C GLY A 69 14.28 3.67 -0.62
N ASP A 70 13.94 2.60 0.11
CA ASP A 70 14.05 1.23 -0.40
C ASP A 70 13.06 0.98 -1.54
N GLU A 71 13.53 0.32 -2.60
CA GLU A 71 12.68 -0.25 -3.64
C GLU A 71 12.27 -1.67 -3.23
N ILE A 72 10.98 -1.91 -3.07
CA ILE A 72 10.42 -3.17 -2.56
C ILE A 72 9.43 -3.77 -3.54
N THR A 73 9.25 -5.09 -3.42
CA THR A 73 8.10 -5.82 -4.00
C THR A 73 7.39 -6.54 -2.88
N VAL A 74 6.08 -6.32 -2.74
CA VAL A 74 5.25 -6.90 -1.68
C VAL A 74 3.95 -7.43 -2.26
N ILE A 75 3.51 -8.60 -1.78
CA ILE A 75 2.16 -9.10 -2.03
C ILE A 75 1.27 -8.63 -0.89
N ALA A 76 0.12 -8.06 -1.22
CA ALA A 76 -0.87 -7.63 -0.24
C ALA A 76 -2.26 -8.16 -0.57
N THR A 77 -3.04 -8.47 0.45
CA THR A 77 -4.47 -8.76 0.33
C THR A 77 -5.23 -7.45 0.21
N LEU A 78 -6.01 -7.31 -0.86
CA LEU A 78 -6.95 -6.23 -1.10
C LEU A 78 -8.22 -6.48 -0.28
N GLY A 79 -8.45 -5.59 0.68
CA GLY A 79 -9.69 -5.49 1.43
C GLY A 79 -10.40 -4.17 1.17
N GLY A 80 -11.54 -4.00 1.82
CA GLY A 80 -12.23 -2.73 1.86
C GLY A 80 -13.50 -2.79 2.70
N TYR A 81 -13.99 -1.63 3.09
CA TYR A 81 -15.23 -1.50 3.85
C TYR A 81 -15.91 -0.17 3.56
N THR A 82 -17.22 -0.13 3.74
CA THR A 82 -17.98 1.12 3.64
C THR A 82 -17.88 1.90 4.95
N ARG A 83 -17.71 3.21 4.85
CA ARG A 83 -17.86 4.11 6.00
C ARG A 83 -19.32 4.53 6.16
N LYS A 84 -19.62 5.12 7.31
CA LYS A 84 -20.91 5.77 7.56
C LYS A 84 -21.18 6.82 6.46
N PRO A 85 -22.36 6.79 5.82
CA PRO A 85 -22.72 7.79 4.83
C PRO A 85 -22.73 9.20 5.43
N PHE A 86 -22.33 10.20 4.65
CA PHE A 86 -22.38 11.60 5.02
C PHE A 86 -22.92 12.48 3.89
N LYS A 87 -23.51 13.61 4.26
CA LYS A 87 -23.94 14.63 3.30
C LYS A 87 -22.72 15.41 2.82
N SER A 88 -22.49 15.41 1.52
CA SER A 88 -21.50 16.28 0.86
C SER A 88 -22.24 17.42 0.19
N THR A 89 -21.80 18.65 0.43
CA THR A 89 -22.30 19.83 -0.26
C THR A 89 -21.30 20.23 -1.32
N ASP A 90 -21.75 20.28 -2.58
CA ASP A 90 -20.96 20.85 -3.67
C ASP A 90 -20.77 22.36 -3.42
N ARG A 91 -19.52 22.81 -3.46
CA ARG A 91 -19.17 24.20 -3.12
C ARG A 91 -19.52 25.20 -4.22
N GLU A 92 -19.63 24.74 -5.47
CA GLU A 92 -19.95 25.57 -6.63
C GLU A 92 -21.45 25.64 -6.87
N THR A 93 -22.17 24.51 -6.75
CA THR A 93 -23.61 24.43 -7.07
C THR A 93 -24.53 24.50 -5.85
N GLY A 94 -24.01 24.21 -4.66
CA GLY A 94 -24.81 24.10 -3.42
C GLY A 94 -25.63 22.81 -3.32
N GLU A 95 -25.50 21.89 -4.28
CA GLU A 95 -26.20 20.60 -4.26
C GLU A 95 -25.75 19.75 -3.07
N ILE A 96 -26.70 19.10 -2.41
CA ILE A 96 -26.45 18.20 -1.28
C ILE A 96 -26.67 16.76 -1.74
N THR A 97 -25.60 15.96 -1.72
CA THR A 97 -25.65 14.53 -2.07
C THR A 97 -25.27 13.67 -0.87
N MET A 98 -25.89 12.50 -0.74
CA MET A 98 -25.48 11.50 0.23
C MET A 98 -24.33 10.66 -0.35
N VAL A 99 -23.19 10.64 0.33
CA VAL A 99 -22.00 9.89 -0.08
C VAL A 99 -21.77 8.74 0.88
N THR A 100 -21.67 7.51 0.37
CA THR A 100 -21.24 6.32 1.11
C THR A 100 -19.80 6.00 0.71
N PRO A 101 -18.78 6.33 1.52
CA PRO A 101 -17.40 6.11 1.14
C PRO A 101 -17.07 4.62 1.15
N VAL A 102 -16.26 4.19 0.19
CA VAL A 102 -15.61 2.87 0.21
C VAL A 102 -14.12 3.11 0.42
N ASP A 103 -13.60 2.62 1.54
CA ASP A 103 -12.17 2.58 1.79
C ASP A 103 -11.62 1.25 1.30
N LEU A 104 -10.52 1.30 0.57
CA LEU A 104 -9.73 0.11 0.26
C LEU A 104 -8.56 -0.01 1.23
N THR A 105 -8.22 -1.25 1.59
CA THR A 105 -7.08 -1.56 2.44
C THR A 105 -6.16 -2.55 1.75
N LEU A 106 -4.86 -2.42 2.00
CA LEU A 106 -3.84 -3.36 1.54
C LEU A 106 -3.13 -3.91 2.76
N ASP A 107 -3.26 -5.21 3.00
CA ASP A 107 -2.63 -5.90 4.11
C ASP A 107 -1.51 -6.81 3.57
N ALA A 108 -0.26 -6.54 3.95
CA ALA A 108 0.88 -7.33 3.50
C ALA A 108 0.69 -8.81 3.87
N VAL A 109 0.95 -9.69 2.91
CA VAL A 109 1.01 -11.13 3.15
C VAL A 109 2.35 -11.43 3.81
N GLU A 110 2.31 -11.72 5.10
CA GLU A 110 3.49 -12.08 5.90
C GLU A 110 3.67 -13.61 5.88
N ALA A 111 4.91 -14.07 5.70
CA ALA A 111 5.29 -15.47 5.76
C ALA A 111 5.56 -15.93 7.20
#